data_AF-A0A955W873-F1
#
_entry.id   AF-A0A955W873-F1
#
_cell.length_a   1.000
_cell.length_b   1.000
_cell.length_c   1.000
_cell.angle_alpha   90.00
_cell.angle_beta   90.00
_cell.angle_gamma   90.00
#
_symmetry.space_group_name_H-M   'P 1'
#
loop_
_entity.id
_entity.type
_entity.pdbx_description
1 polymer ?
#
loop_
_entity_poly.entity_id
_entity_poly.type
_entity_poly.pdbx_seq_one_letter_code
_entity_poly.pdbx_strand_id
1 'polypeptide(L)'
;GVRAFDVRPELMDGAYFTHHTTTCGGFGCLGVPLTELFGDLRAFLDAHQEVVLIELGAFCSTGLDDADLLALIEDTLGPRLYAEPEGETRAFMQRPLAELATVDGGRAIVFYEGLADSAALRQAGRFSRAQLTVDGYWSNVTDVELLRADQVGRFESFDPTAGRLFELSWTLTQDQDLALTCIGPPEQATSIRQLADAANPQLGPVLDDLVARGEIRPGRIPSVLSIDFADTFVTDECLRLTHLNLR
;
A
#
# COMPACT_ATOMS: atom_id res chain seq x y z
N GLY A 1 4.54 12.21 2.00
CA GLY A 1 3.93 11.64 3.24
C GLY A 1 3.51 10.19 3.11
N VAL A 2 3.85 9.47 2.04
CA VAL A 2 3.47 8.05 1.88
C VAL A 2 4.10 7.19 2.98
N ARG A 3 3.31 6.25 3.52
CA ARG A 3 3.71 5.33 4.60
C ARG A 3 3.34 3.87 4.33
N ALA A 4 2.64 3.56 3.24
CA ALA A 4 2.28 2.20 2.86
C ALA A 4 2.66 1.98 1.39
N PHE A 5 3.24 0.81 1.09
CA PHE A 5 3.73 0.46 -0.25
C PHE A 5 3.18 -0.92 -0.65
N ASP A 6 2.44 -0.99 -1.76
CA ASP A 6 2.15 -2.24 -2.48
C ASP A 6 3.35 -2.57 -3.37
N VAL A 7 4.07 -3.63 -3.00
CA VAL A 7 5.31 -4.05 -3.65
C VAL A 7 5.12 -5.44 -4.21
N ARG A 8 5.36 -5.59 -5.52
CA ARG A 8 5.17 -6.84 -6.25
C ARG A 8 6.52 -7.36 -6.74
N PRO A 9 7.15 -8.33 -6.07
CA PRO A 9 8.49 -8.78 -6.43
C PRO A 9 8.50 -9.67 -7.67
N GLU A 10 9.45 -9.45 -8.57
CA GLU A 10 9.82 -10.37 -9.65
C GLU A 10 11.33 -10.65 -9.63
N LEU A 11 11.71 -11.93 -9.76
CA LEU A 11 13.09 -12.33 -9.99
C LEU A 11 13.35 -12.43 -11.51
N MET A 12 14.23 -11.58 -12.04
CA MET A 12 14.68 -11.62 -13.43
C MET A 12 16.21 -11.52 -13.49
N ASP A 13 16.84 -12.41 -14.26
CA ASP A 13 18.29 -12.43 -14.50
C ASP A 13 19.16 -12.37 -13.22
N GLY A 14 18.68 -12.99 -12.15
CA GLY A 14 19.38 -13.06 -10.86
C GLY A 14 19.25 -11.79 -10.00
N ALA A 15 18.36 -10.87 -10.35
CA ALA A 15 18.06 -9.67 -9.56
C ALA A 15 16.55 -9.52 -9.33
N TYR A 16 16.20 -8.87 -8.22
CA TYR A 16 14.81 -8.62 -7.85
C TYR A 16 14.36 -7.21 -8.24
N PHE A 17 13.19 -7.12 -8.86
CA PHE A 17 12.56 -5.87 -9.28
C PHE A 17 11.13 -5.82 -8.74
N THR A 18 10.56 -4.62 -8.65
CA THR A 18 9.10 -4.51 -8.68
C THR A 18 8.60 -4.86 -10.08
N HIS A 19 7.37 -5.35 -10.20
CA HIS A 19 6.78 -5.63 -11.50
C HIS A 19 5.28 -5.32 -11.54
N HIS A 20 4.79 -5.16 -12.75
CA HIS A 20 3.37 -5.14 -13.04
C HIS A 20 3.12 -5.81 -14.39
N THR A 21 2.62 -7.05 -14.35
CA THR A 21 2.43 -7.89 -15.55
C THR A 21 1.11 -8.63 -15.50
N THR A 22 0.52 -8.88 -16.66
CA THR A 22 -0.71 -9.69 -16.82
C THR A 22 -0.58 -11.12 -16.29
N THR A 23 0.60 -11.70 -16.45
CA THR A 23 1.04 -12.99 -15.90
C THR A 23 2.56 -12.93 -15.77
N CYS A 24 3.16 -13.85 -15.02
CA CYS A 24 4.61 -13.94 -14.90
C CYS A 24 5.32 -14.02 -16.26
N GLY A 25 6.24 -13.09 -16.52
CA GLY A 25 6.92 -12.96 -17.82
C GLY A 25 6.00 -12.58 -18.99
N GLY A 26 4.76 -12.19 -18.72
CA GLY A 26 3.77 -11.76 -19.69
C GLY A 26 3.87 -10.28 -20.05
N PHE A 27 2.83 -9.74 -20.69
CA PHE A 27 2.78 -8.31 -21.01
C PHE A 27 2.74 -7.47 -19.73
N GLY A 28 3.61 -6.47 -19.68
CA GLY A 28 3.75 -5.57 -18.55
C GLY A 28 5.16 -4.97 -18.50
N CYS A 29 5.54 -4.48 -17.33
CA CYS A 29 6.82 -3.82 -17.11
C CYS A 29 7.45 -4.27 -15.79
N LEU A 30 8.78 -4.36 -15.79
CA LEU A 30 9.57 -4.26 -14.57
C LEU A 30 9.67 -2.79 -14.14
N GLY A 31 9.69 -2.59 -12.83
CA GLY A 31 9.87 -1.30 -12.20
C GLY A 31 11.26 -1.17 -11.57
N VAL A 32 11.28 -0.56 -10.39
CA VAL A 32 12.52 -0.26 -9.65
C VAL A 32 13.16 -1.54 -9.11
N PRO A 33 14.50 -1.67 -9.11
CA PRO A 33 15.18 -2.74 -8.38
C PRO A 33 14.79 -2.75 -6.90
N LEU A 34 14.57 -3.91 -6.30
CA LEU A 34 14.22 -3.99 -4.87
C LEU A 34 15.37 -3.55 -3.97
N THR A 35 16.61 -3.67 -4.42
CA THR A 35 17.80 -3.12 -3.74
C THR A 35 17.72 -1.60 -3.58
N GLU A 36 17.26 -0.90 -4.62
CA GLU A 36 17.04 0.55 -4.61
C GLU A 36 15.85 0.92 -3.73
N LEU A 37 14.70 0.24 -3.92
CA LEU A 37 13.50 0.49 -3.12
C LEU A 37 13.75 0.33 -1.61
N PHE A 38 14.30 -0.80 -1.18
CA PHE A 38 14.58 -1.04 0.24
C PHE A 38 15.71 -0.17 0.76
N GLY A 39 16.69 0.19 -0.09
CA GLY A 39 17.76 1.13 0.25
C GLY A 39 17.23 2.52 0.55
N ASP A 40 16.32 3.04 -0.29
CA ASP A 40 15.68 4.34 -0.09
C ASP A 40 14.80 4.36 1.15
N LEU A 41 14.01 3.29 1.37
CA LEU A 41 13.23 3.12 2.60
C LEU A 41 14.13 3.07 3.83
N ARG A 42 15.27 2.36 3.76
CA ARG A 42 16.24 2.32 4.84
C ARG A 42 16.79 3.72 5.15
N ALA A 43 17.22 4.46 4.12
CA ALA A 43 17.75 5.81 4.29
C ALA A 43 16.71 6.75 4.92
N PHE A 44 15.45 6.65 4.50
CA PHE A 44 14.35 7.39 5.09
C PHE A 44 14.17 7.06 6.58
N LEU A 45 14.13 5.78 6.95
CA LEU A 45 13.92 5.34 8.34
C LEU A 45 15.13 5.61 9.24
N ASP A 46 16.32 5.76 8.69
CA ASP A 46 17.50 6.23 9.44
C ASP A 46 17.41 7.72 9.78
N ALA A 47 16.80 8.52 8.90
CA ALA A 47 16.66 9.97 9.10
C ALA A 47 15.38 10.38 9.84
N HIS A 48 14.37 9.50 9.89
CA HIS A 48 13.03 9.85 10.39
C HIS A 48 12.48 8.77 11.33
N GLN A 49 11.90 9.20 12.45
CA GLN A 49 11.19 8.35 13.42
C GLN A 49 9.77 8.02 12.92
N GLU A 50 9.70 7.32 11.80
CA GLU A 50 8.46 7.04 11.07
C GLU A 50 8.25 5.54 10.94
N VAL A 51 6.99 5.13 10.72
CA VAL A 51 6.65 3.73 10.45
C VAL A 51 6.22 3.60 9.01
N VAL A 52 6.81 2.67 8.28
CA VAL A 52 6.40 2.31 6.92
C VAL A 52 5.88 0.88 6.89
N LEU A 53 4.76 0.68 6.20
CA LEU A 53 4.15 -0.61 5.92
C LEU A 53 4.52 -1.02 4.49
N ILE A 54 5.01 -2.23 4.33
CA ILE A 54 5.37 -2.79 3.02
C ILE A 54 4.55 -4.05 2.84
N GLU A 55 3.68 -4.06 1.85
CA GLU A 55 2.89 -5.23 1.49
C GLU A 55 3.55 -5.90 0.28
N LEU A 56 4.07 -7.10 0.48
CA LEU A 56 4.63 -7.96 -0.57
C LEU A 56 3.56 -8.92 -1.06
N GLY A 57 3.21 -8.80 -2.33
CA GLY A 57 2.18 -9.63 -2.96
C GLY A 57 2.46 -9.90 -4.43
N ALA A 58 1.54 -10.64 -5.07
CA ALA A 58 1.59 -10.95 -6.50
C ALA A 58 2.98 -11.42 -7.00
N PHE A 59 3.70 -12.23 -6.22
CA PHE A 59 5.09 -12.64 -6.51
C PHE A 59 5.24 -13.28 -7.88
N CYS A 60 6.38 -13.02 -8.54
CA CYS A 60 6.71 -13.61 -9.81
C CYS A 60 8.12 -14.19 -9.91
N SER A 61 8.24 -15.48 -10.26
CA SER A 61 9.53 -16.20 -10.28
C SER A 61 10.31 -16.16 -8.94
N THR A 62 9.64 -15.77 -7.86
CA THR A 62 10.11 -15.68 -6.47
C THR A 62 8.91 -15.97 -5.55
N GLY A 63 9.07 -15.90 -4.23
CA GLY A 63 7.96 -16.08 -3.32
C GLY A 63 8.35 -16.08 -1.85
N LEU A 64 7.42 -16.59 -1.03
CA LEU A 64 7.50 -16.56 0.43
C LEU A 64 8.71 -17.29 1.03
N ASP A 65 9.19 -18.32 0.34
CA ASP A 65 10.28 -19.18 0.79
C ASP A 65 11.60 -18.93 0.02
N ASP A 66 11.65 -17.87 -0.77
CA ASP A 66 12.85 -17.47 -1.49
C ASP A 66 13.87 -16.86 -0.52
N ALA A 67 14.91 -17.64 -0.20
CA ALA A 67 15.92 -17.26 0.77
C ALA A 67 16.72 -16.02 0.36
N ASP A 68 16.96 -15.81 -0.95
CA ASP A 68 17.74 -14.68 -1.44
C ASP A 68 16.93 -13.37 -1.37
N LEU A 69 15.62 -13.44 -1.64
CA LEU A 69 14.70 -12.31 -1.42
C LEU A 69 14.60 -11.94 0.07
N LEU A 70 14.45 -12.94 0.94
CA LEU A 70 14.39 -12.72 2.39
C LEU A 70 15.68 -12.11 2.91
N ALA A 71 16.84 -12.63 2.49
CA ALA A 71 18.14 -12.07 2.83
C ALA A 71 18.29 -10.62 2.33
N LEU A 72 17.85 -10.31 1.10
CA LEU A 72 17.86 -8.94 0.59
C LEU A 72 17.09 -7.97 1.50
N ILE A 73 15.88 -8.36 1.94
CA ILE A 73 15.04 -7.54 2.83
C ILE A 73 15.71 -7.37 4.20
N GLU A 74 16.15 -8.48 4.79
CA GLU A 74 16.79 -8.52 6.11
C GLU A 74 18.11 -7.72 6.13
N ASP A 75 18.97 -7.88 5.13
CA ASP A 75 20.26 -7.19 5.05
C ASP A 75 20.10 -5.70 4.80
N THR A 76 19.13 -5.30 3.96
CA THR A 76 18.94 -3.90 3.60
C THR A 76 18.22 -3.12 4.70
N LEU A 77 17.07 -3.62 5.18
CA LEU A 77 16.32 -2.95 6.24
C LEU A 77 17.00 -3.14 7.61
N GLY A 78 17.63 -4.30 7.85
CA GLY A 78 18.42 -4.60 9.04
C GLY A 78 17.67 -4.26 10.33
N PRO A 79 18.25 -3.47 11.24
CA PRO A 79 17.57 -3.10 12.47
C PRO A 79 16.28 -2.31 12.24
N ARG A 80 16.02 -1.73 11.06
CA ARG A 80 14.75 -1.05 10.77
C ARG A 80 13.59 -2.00 10.56
N LEU A 81 13.84 -3.27 10.27
CA LEU A 81 12.78 -4.27 10.20
C LEU A 81 12.18 -4.49 11.60
N TYR A 82 10.88 -4.27 11.72
CA TYR A 82 10.14 -4.53 12.95
C TYR A 82 9.92 -6.02 13.12
N ALA A 83 10.14 -6.52 14.32
CA ALA A 83 9.82 -7.87 14.75
C ALA A 83 9.07 -7.83 16.07
N GLU A 84 8.18 -8.79 16.29
CA GLU A 84 7.45 -8.87 17.55
C GLU A 84 8.35 -9.30 18.70
N PRO A 85 8.18 -8.71 19.90
CA PRO A 85 8.82 -9.24 21.08
C PRO A 85 8.24 -10.63 21.44
N GLU A 86 9.05 -11.44 22.10
CA GLU A 86 8.61 -12.73 22.61
C GLU A 86 7.41 -12.57 23.55
N GLY A 87 6.39 -13.42 23.36
CA GLY A 87 5.19 -13.42 24.20
C GLY A 87 4.13 -12.38 23.85
N GLU A 88 4.28 -11.61 22.77
CA GLU A 88 3.23 -10.72 22.30
C GLU A 88 1.98 -11.50 21.86
N THR A 89 0.81 -11.07 22.36
CA THR A 89 -0.49 -11.74 22.12
C THR A 89 -1.56 -10.78 21.59
N ARG A 90 -1.32 -9.47 21.61
CA ARG A 90 -2.25 -8.47 21.07
C ARG A 90 -2.26 -8.56 19.55
N ALA A 91 -3.45 -8.41 18.97
CA ALA A 91 -3.60 -8.26 17.53
C ALA A 91 -2.77 -7.07 17.04
N PHE A 92 -2.14 -7.20 15.87
CA PHE A 92 -1.31 -6.15 15.29
C PHE A 92 -2.03 -4.79 15.24
N MET A 93 -3.30 -4.81 14.80
CA MET A 93 -4.16 -3.62 14.68
C MET A 93 -4.45 -2.88 16.00
N GLN A 94 -4.19 -3.51 17.15
CA GLN A 94 -4.41 -2.91 18.46
C GLN A 94 -3.13 -2.28 19.04
N ARG A 95 -2.02 -2.32 18.30
CA ARG A 95 -0.74 -1.82 18.79
C ARG A 95 -0.66 -0.30 18.65
N PRO A 96 -0.31 0.42 19.73
CA PRO A 96 -0.04 1.84 19.65
C PRO A 96 1.12 2.13 18.71
N LEU A 97 1.02 3.23 17.95
CA LEU A 97 2.10 3.69 17.08
C LEU A 97 3.42 3.90 17.85
N ALA A 98 3.35 4.34 19.12
CA ALA A 98 4.50 4.54 19.98
C ALA A 98 5.29 3.26 20.29
N GLU A 99 4.69 2.07 20.12
CA GLU A 99 5.37 0.78 20.27
C GLU A 99 5.97 0.28 18.95
N LEU A 100 5.47 0.79 17.82
CA LEU A 100 5.94 0.45 16.48
C LEU A 100 7.08 1.36 16.02
N ALA A 101 7.07 2.64 16.43
CA ALA A 101 8.17 3.57 16.21
C ALA A 101 9.21 3.45 17.33
N THR A 102 10.48 3.73 17.05
CA THR A 102 11.54 3.75 18.09
C THR A 102 12.25 5.09 18.17
N VAL A 103 12.82 5.37 19.35
CA VAL A 103 13.62 6.58 19.57
C VAL A 103 14.89 6.60 18.71
N ASP A 104 15.42 5.43 18.36
CA ASP A 104 16.64 5.28 17.57
C ASP A 104 16.39 5.31 16.05
N GLY A 105 15.18 5.72 15.64
CA GLY A 105 14.76 5.93 14.25
C GLY A 105 13.52 5.11 13.86
N GLY A 106 13.16 5.16 12.59
CA GLY A 106 11.95 4.56 12.06
C GLY A 106 11.95 3.03 12.03
N ARG A 107 10.80 2.45 11.68
CA ARG A 107 10.61 1.02 11.47
C ARG A 107 9.87 0.71 10.17
N ALA A 108 10.27 -0.36 9.51
CA ALA A 108 9.56 -1.00 8.42
C ALA A 108 8.84 -2.24 8.93
N ILE A 109 7.59 -2.42 8.54
CA ILE A 109 6.78 -3.60 8.87
C ILE A 109 6.39 -4.26 7.55
N VAL A 110 6.84 -5.50 7.36
CA VAL A 110 6.68 -6.20 6.08
C VAL A 110 5.60 -7.27 6.21
N PHE A 111 4.54 -7.11 5.42
CA PHE A 111 3.42 -8.02 5.30
C PHE A 111 3.54 -8.83 4.02
N TYR A 112 3.33 -10.13 4.12
CA TYR A 112 3.46 -11.07 3.01
C TYR A 112 2.09 -11.66 2.68
N GLU A 113 1.64 -11.49 1.44
CA GLU A 113 0.45 -12.13 0.91
C GLU A 113 0.63 -13.66 0.90
N GLY A 114 -0.35 -14.40 1.41
CA GLY A 114 -0.31 -15.86 1.45
C GLY A 114 0.58 -16.48 2.56
N LEU A 115 1.34 -15.68 3.31
CA LEU A 115 2.14 -16.18 4.43
C LEU A 115 1.23 -16.61 5.58
N ALA A 116 1.55 -17.77 6.18
CA ALA A 116 0.87 -18.25 7.37
C ALA A 116 1.13 -17.32 8.57
N ASP A 117 0.13 -17.17 9.44
CA ASP A 117 0.30 -16.40 10.66
C ASP A 117 0.84 -17.27 11.80
N SER A 118 2.05 -16.96 12.30
CA SER A 118 2.63 -17.62 13.46
C SER A 118 3.54 -16.69 14.26
N ALA A 119 3.65 -16.93 15.57
CA ALA A 119 4.53 -16.16 16.44
C ALA A 119 6.00 -16.21 15.98
N ALA A 120 6.47 -17.37 15.51
CA ALA A 120 7.84 -17.53 15.02
C ALA A 120 8.13 -16.64 13.79
N LEU A 121 7.18 -16.55 12.85
CA LEU A 121 7.33 -15.68 11.67
C LEU A 121 7.31 -14.21 12.06
N ARG A 122 6.40 -13.80 12.96
CA ARG A 122 6.32 -12.41 13.41
C ARG A 122 7.53 -11.97 14.24
N GLN A 123 8.12 -12.87 15.03
CA GLN A 123 9.40 -12.66 15.72
C GLN A 123 10.60 -12.60 14.76
N ALA A 124 10.46 -13.14 13.55
CA ALA A 124 11.41 -12.96 12.46
C ALA A 124 11.10 -11.72 11.59
N GLY A 125 10.15 -10.87 12.00
CA GLY A 125 9.75 -9.68 11.23
C GLY A 125 8.94 -9.97 9.97
N ARG A 126 8.39 -11.18 9.84
CA ARG A 126 7.58 -11.62 8.70
C ARG A 126 6.12 -11.73 9.10
N PHE A 127 5.33 -10.74 8.69
CA PHE A 127 3.91 -10.68 9.06
C PHE A 127 3.05 -11.27 7.95
N SER A 128 2.04 -12.07 8.31
CA SER A 128 1.00 -12.43 7.35
C SER A 128 0.20 -11.19 6.98
N ARG A 129 -0.15 -11.02 5.69
CA ARG A 129 -1.08 -9.95 5.27
C ARG A 129 -2.44 -10.00 5.99
N ALA A 130 -2.82 -11.16 6.51
CA ALA A 130 -4.03 -11.34 7.32
C ALA A 130 -3.99 -10.58 8.67
N GLN A 131 -2.80 -10.16 9.15
CA GLN A 131 -2.67 -9.31 10.34
C GLN A 131 -3.22 -7.88 10.11
N LEU A 132 -3.26 -7.43 8.85
CA LEU A 132 -3.91 -6.19 8.44
C LEU A 132 -5.32 -6.51 7.95
N THR A 133 -6.30 -6.41 8.82
CA THR A 133 -7.71 -6.57 8.42
C THR A 133 -8.20 -5.30 7.74
N VAL A 134 -8.12 -5.24 6.42
CA VAL A 134 -8.53 -4.09 5.61
C VAL A 134 -9.74 -4.46 4.76
N ASP A 135 -10.77 -3.61 4.77
CA ASP A 135 -11.86 -3.61 3.81
C ASP A 135 -11.57 -2.58 2.72
N GLY A 136 -11.92 -2.91 1.49
CA GLY A 136 -11.54 -2.10 0.32
C GLY A 136 -10.60 -2.87 -0.60
N TYR A 137 -10.67 -2.51 -1.87
CA TYR A 137 -9.84 -3.03 -2.95
C TYR A 137 -10.05 -2.13 -4.18
N TRP A 138 -9.23 -2.30 -5.21
CA TRP A 138 -9.38 -1.58 -6.48
C TRP A 138 -10.77 -1.77 -7.10
N SER A 139 -11.27 -0.74 -7.77
CA SER A 139 -12.54 -0.81 -8.50
C SER A 139 -12.42 -1.57 -9.82
N ASN A 140 -11.21 -1.68 -10.38
CA ASN A 140 -10.94 -2.26 -11.70
C ASN A 140 -11.77 -1.58 -12.82
N VAL A 141 -11.77 -0.25 -12.82
CA VAL A 141 -12.48 0.58 -13.79
C VAL A 141 -11.56 1.63 -14.39
N THR A 142 -11.88 2.07 -15.59
CA THR A 142 -11.17 3.12 -16.36
C THR A 142 -11.86 4.48 -16.28
N ASP A 143 -13.04 4.57 -15.64
CA ASP A 143 -13.88 5.77 -15.57
C ASP A 143 -13.94 6.33 -14.14
N VAL A 144 -13.77 7.66 -14.02
CA VAL A 144 -13.71 8.37 -12.73
C VAL A 144 -15.04 8.35 -11.99
N GLU A 145 -16.19 8.44 -12.68
CA GLU A 145 -17.49 8.42 -12.00
C GLU A 145 -17.82 7.02 -11.50
N LEU A 146 -17.43 5.97 -12.24
CA LEU A 146 -17.54 4.59 -11.75
C LEU A 146 -16.63 4.33 -10.55
N LEU A 147 -15.38 4.81 -10.59
CA LEU A 147 -14.45 4.73 -9.45
C LEU A 147 -15.05 5.41 -8.22
N ARG A 148 -15.53 6.64 -8.40
CA ARG A 148 -16.15 7.41 -7.33
C ARG A 148 -17.35 6.68 -6.74
N ALA A 149 -18.29 6.23 -7.58
CA ALA A 149 -19.51 5.57 -7.12
C ALA A 149 -19.21 4.29 -6.33
N ASP A 150 -18.26 3.49 -6.82
CA ASP A 150 -17.87 2.23 -6.16
C ASP A 150 -17.14 2.49 -4.83
N GLN A 151 -16.13 3.35 -4.81
CA GLN A 151 -15.34 3.62 -3.60
C GLN A 151 -16.18 4.33 -2.51
N VAL A 152 -17.03 5.28 -2.90
CA VAL A 152 -17.98 5.93 -1.98
C VAL A 152 -18.99 4.93 -1.44
N GLY A 153 -19.59 4.11 -2.31
CA GLY A 153 -20.58 3.12 -1.89
C GLY A 153 -19.99 2.09 -0.91
N ARG A 154 -18.75 1.64 -1.15
CA ARG A 154 -18.02 0.76 -0.22
C ARG A 154 -17.79 1.43 1.12
N PHE A 155 -17.33 2.69 1.14
CA PHE A 155 -17.10 3.43 2.39
C PHE A 155 -18.40 3.67 3.17
N GLU A 156 -19.49 4.00 2.50
CA GLU A 156 -20.80 4.19 3.13
C GLU A 156 -21.30 2.88 3.77
N SER A 157 -21.05 1.73 3.12
CA SER A 157 -21.42 0.41 3.64
C SER A 157 -20.49 -0.13 4.74
N PHE A 158 -19.31 0.48 4.93
CA PHE A 158 -18.30 0.00 5.86
C PHE A 158 -18.75 0.15 7.32
N ASP A 159 -18.47 -0.86 8.15
CA ASP A 159 -18.71 -0.82 9.59
C ASP A 159 -17.40 -0.57 10.36
N PRO A 160 -17.15 0.66 10.85
CA PRO A 160 -15.93 0.99 11.59
C PRO A 160 -15.82 0.27 12.95
N THR A 161 -16.90 -0.34 13.44
CA THR A 161 -16.90 -1.05 14.73
C THR A 161 -16.42 -2.50 14.62
N ALA A 162 -16.27 -3.02 13.40
CA ALA A 162 -15.86 -4.40 13.13
C ALA A 162 -14.38 -4.69 13.45
N GLY A 163 -13.59 -3.70 13.88
CA GLY A 163 -12.16 -3.87 14.15
C GLY A 163 -11.33 -4.06 12.88
N ARG A 164 -11.76 -3.42 11.79
CA ARG A 164 -11.15 -3.47 10.46
C ARG A 164 -10.78 -2.06 10.03
N LEU A 165 -9.75 -1.94 9.22
CA LEU A 165 -9.40 -0.71 8.51
C LEU A 165 -10.24 -0.59 7.25
N PHE A 166 -10.37 0.63 6.74
CA PHE A 166 -10.91 0.86 5.41
C PHE A 166 -9.85 1.47 4.50
N GLU A 167 -9.64 0.87 3.34
CA GLU A 167 -8.88 1.42 2.24
C GLU A 167 -9.84 2.09 1.24
N LEU A 168 -9.67 3.39 1.04
CA LEU A 168 -10.20 4.09 -0.11
C LEU A 168 -9.17 3.96 -1.24
N SER A 169 -9.45 3.09 -2.20
CA SER A 169 -8.57 2.83 -3.33
C SER A 169 -8.94 3.77 -4.47
N TRP A 170 -8.23 4.90 -4.57
CA TRP A 170 -8.45 5.95 -5.56
C TRP A 170 -7.54 5.77 -6.79
N THR A 171 -7.63 4.59 -7.39
CA THR A 171 -6.84 4.21 -8.57
C THR A 171 -7.75 3.77 -9.70
N LEU A 172 -7.48 4.28 -10.90
CA LEU A 172 -8.09 3.77 -12.12
C LEU A 172 -7.20 2.70 -12.71
N THR A 173 -7.78 1.60 -13.16
CA THR A 173 -7.03 0.47 -13.71
C THR A 173 -7.07 0.53 -15.22
N GLN A 174 -5.92 0.43 -15.88
CA GLN A 174 -5.89 0.24 -17.34
C GLN A 174 -6.49 -1.13 -17.67
N ASP A 175 -7.52 -1.17 -18.49
CA ASP A 175 -8.01 -2.42 -19.06
C ASP A 175 -7.09 -2.93 -20.18
N GLN A 176 -7.39 -4.10 -20.71
CA GLN A 176 -6.59 -4.73 -21.77
C GLN A 176 -6.53 -3.87 -23.04
N ASP A 177 -7.62 -3.20 -23.42
CA ASP A 177 -7.67 -2.37 -24.62
C ASP A 177 -6.77 -1.15 -24.46
N LEU A 178 -6.84 -0.46 -23.32
CA LEU A 178 -5.94 0.64 -22.99
C LEU A 178 -4.48 0.18 -22.89
N ALA A 179 -4.22 -0.99 -22.30
CA ALA A 179 -2.86 -1.53 -22.24
C ALA A 179 -2.29 -1.81 -23.63
N LEU A 180 -3.10 -2.33 -24.56
CA LEU A 180 -2.69 -2.56 -25.95
C LEU A 180 -2.39 -1.25 -26.70
N THR A 181 -3.08 -0.15 -26.38
CA THR A 181 -2.75 1.17 -26.97
C THR A 181 -1.34 1.63 -26.63
N CYS A 182 -0.77 1.20 -25.49
CA CYS A 182 0.60 1.55 -25.09
C CYS A 182 1.68 0.87 -25.96
N ILE A 183 1.33 -0.19 -26.71
CA ILE A 183 2.22 -0.85 -27.68
C ILE A 183 2.08 -0.21 -29.07
N GLY A 184 0.99 0.54 -29.29
CA GLY A 184 0.68 1.23 -30.54
C GLY A 184 1.33 2.61 -30.68
N PRO A 185 0.84 3.44 -31.61
CA PRO A 185 1.32 4.81 -31.77
C PRO A 185 1.16 5.62 -30.47
N PRO A 186 2.20 6.35 -29.99
CA PRO A 186 2.17 7.03 -28.69
C PRO A 186 1.00 7.99 -28.50
N GLU A 187 0.50 8.60 -29.58
CA GLU A 187 -0.63 9.53 -29.56
C GLU A 187 -1.99 8.89 -29.19
N GLN A 188 -2.09 7.55 -29.23
CA GLN A 188 -3.29 6.79 -28.86
C GLN A 188 -3.16 6.11 -27.50
N ALA A 189 -1.97 6.12 -26.89
CA ALA A 189 -1.72 5.47 -25.62
C ALA A 189 -2.36 6.25 -24.47
N THR A 190 -3.26 5.59 -23.72
CA THR A 190 -3.73 6.10 -22.43
C THR A 190 -2.91 5.45 -21.34
N SER A 191 -1.94 6.18 -20.81
CA SER A 191 -1.09 5.77 -19.69
C SER A 191 -1.83 5.80 -18.35
N ILE A 192 -1.32 5.03 -17.38
CA ILE A 192 -1.76 5.11 -15.98
C ILE A 192 -1.63 6.53 -15.40
N ARG A 193 -0.65 7.31 -15.88
CA ARG A 193 -0.49 8.72 -15.53
C ARG A 193 -1.69 9.56 -15.95
N GLN A 194 -2.17 9.38 -17.18
CA GLN A 194 -3.35 10.12 -17.68
C GLN A 194 -4.61 9.75 -16.91
N LEU A 195 -4.75 8.48 -16.51
CA LEU A 195 -5.86 8.06 -15.66
C LEU A 195 -5.77 8.71 -14.27
N ALA A 196 -4.59 8.74 -13.65
CA ALA A 196 -4.38 9.43 -12.38
C ALA A 196 -4.63 10.94 -12.48
N ASP A 197 -4.20 11.59 -13.57
CA ASP A 197 -4.47 13.01 -13.82
C ASP A 197 -5.98 13.32 -13.93
N ALA A 198 -6.79 12.35 -14.36
CA ALA A 198 -8.24 12.47 -14.39
C ALA A 198 -8.89 12.24 -13.01
N ALA A 199 -8.41 11.23 -12.26
CA ALA A 199 -8.99 10.82 -10.99
C ALA A 199 -8.57 11.72 -9.81
N ASN A 200 -7.28 12.03 -9.68
CA ASN A 200 -6.72 12.69 -8.50
C ASN A 200 -7.36 14.04 -8.16
N PRO A 201 -7.67 14.93 -9.12
CA PRO A 201 -8.36 16.19 -8.83
C PRO A 201 -9.76 16.03 -8.23
N GLN A 202 -10.40 14.86 -8.40
CA GLN A 202 -11.73 14.59 -7.87
C GLN A 202 -11.72 14.09 -6.42
N LEU A 203 -10.57 13.65 -5.88
CA LEU A 203 -10.49 13.08 -4.54
C LEU A 203 -10.91 14.10 -3.45
N GLY A 204 -10.35 15.31 -3.48
CA GLY A 204 -10.66 16.36 -2.51
C GLY A 204 -12.16 16.68 -2.43
N PRO A 205 -12.82 17.03 -3.55
CA PRO A 205 -14.27 17.25 -3.59
C PRO A 205 -15.10 16.08 -3.06
N VAL A 206 -14.66 14.83 -3.32
CA VAL A 206 -15.35 13.63 -2.83
C VAL A 206 -15.22 13.51 -1.30
N LEU A 207 -14.02 13.72 -0.77
CA LEU A 207 -13.80 13.71 0.68
C LEU A 207 -14.60 14.83 1.38
N ASP A 208 -14.66 16.02 0.78
CA ASP A 208 -15.43 17.14 1.33
C ASP A 208 -16.93 16.86 1.35
N ASP A 209 -17.48 16.25 0.30
CA ASP A 209 -18.88 15.79 0.29
C ASP A 209 -19.15 14.75 1.38
N LEU A 210 -18.27 13.76 1.54
CA LEU A 210 -18.39 12.75 2.59
C LEU A 210 -18.34 13.36 4.00
N VAL A 211 -17.48 14.36 4.23
CA VAL A 211 -17.44 15.11 5.49
C VAL A 211 -18.74 15.90 5.69
N ALA A 212 -19.21 16.61 4.66
CA ALA A 212 -20.42 17.43 4.74
C ALA A 212 -21.68 16.60 5.03
N ARG A 213 -21.75 15.37 4.50
CA ARG A 213 -22.84 14.41 4.77
C ARG A 213 -22.67 13.66 6.09
N GLY A 214 -21.56 13.86 6.79
CA GLY A 214 -21.24 13.21 8.05
C GLY A 214 -20.81 11.76 7.92
N GLU A 215 -20.55 11.26 6.71
CA GLU A 215 -20.02 9.91 6.48
C GLU A 215 -18.57 9.79 6.96
N ILE A 216 -17.77 10.82 6.71
CA ILE A 216 -16.46 11.01 7.35
C ILE A 216 -16.66 11.83 8.62
N ARG A 217 -16.30 11.26 9.77
CA ARG A 217 -16.47 11.84 11.11
C ARG A 217 -15.49 11.19 12.11
N PRO A 218 -15.31 11.73 13.34
CA PRO A 218 -14.50 11.05 14.35
C PRO A 218 -14.92 9.59 14.56
N GLY A 219 -13.95 8.68 14.55
CA GLY A 219 -14.16 7.23 14.62
C GLY A 219 -14.57 6.57 13.29
N ARG A 220 -14.73 7.32 12.20
CA ARG A 220 -15.10 6.82 10.87
C ARG A 220 -14.41 7.64 9.79
N ILE A 221 -13.17 7.26 9.49
CA ILE A 221 -12.36 7.83 8.41
C ILE A 221 -11.81 6.67 7.55
N PRO A 222 -11.50 6.90 6.26
CA PRO A 222 -10.61 6.02 5.54
C PRO A 222 -9.29 5.89 6.30
N SER A 223 -8.84 4.66 6.51
CA SER A 223 -7.59 4.36 7.22
C SER A 223 -6.39 4.41 6.28
N VAL A 224 -6.60 4.05 5.01
CA VAL A 224 -5.61 4.10 3.94
C VAL A 224 -6.22 4.81 2.75
N LEU A 225 -5.49 5.77 2.16
CA LEU A 225 -5.77 6.30 0.83
C LEU A 225 -4.72 5.70 -0.11
N SER A 226 -5.14 4.78 -0.97
CA SER A 226 -4.29 4.16 -1.99
C SER A 226 -4.48 4.88 -3.32
N ILE A 227 -3.40 5.33 -3.95
CA ILE A 227 -3.49 6.27 -5.08
C ILE A 227 -2.29 6.13 -6.03
N ASP A 228 -2.52 6.37 -7.31
CA ASP A 228 -1.46 6.48 -8.31
C ASP A 228 -0.92 7.92 -8.37
N PHE A 229 0.40 8.04 -8.58
CA PHE A 229 1.10 9.34 -8.62
C PHE A 229 0.84 10.19 -7.38
N ALA A 230 1.01 9.57 -6.20
CA ALA A 230 0.93 10.26 -4.92
C ALA A 230 1.88 11.46 -4.87
N ASP A 231 1.35 12.62 -4.49
CA ASP A 231 2.10 13.86 -4.27
C ASP A 231 1.60 14.53 -2.98
N THR A 232 1.92 15.80 -2.78
CA THR A 232 1.68 16.55 -1.56
C THR A 232 0.18 16.64 -1.23
N PHE A 233 -0.68 16.78 -2.24
CA PHE A 233 -2.13 16.92 -2.04
C PHE A 233 -2.74 15.74 -1.24
N VAL A 234 -2.39 14.49 -1.55
CA VAL A 234 -2.96 13.34 -0.84
C VAL A 234 -2.40 13.24 0.58
N THR A 235 -1.15 13.67 0.79
CA THR A 235 -0.57 13.78 2.13
C THR A 235 -1.36 14.79 2.97
N ASP A 236 -1.68 15.95 2.40
CA ASP A 236 -2.45 16.99 3.07
C ASP A 236 -3.87 16.51 3.40
N GLU A 237 -4.51 15.76 2.49
CA GLU A 237 -5.82 15.14 2.75
C GLU A 237 -5.75 14.11 3.90
N CYS A 238 -4.75 13.22 3.91
CA CYS A 238 -4.55 12.28 5.01
C CYS A 238 -4.37 13.00 6.36
N LEU A 239 -3.56 14.07 6.40
CA LEU A 239 -3.35 14.86 7.62
C LEU A 239 -4.63 15.59 8.06
N ARG A 240 -5.40 16.13 7.11
CA ARG A 240 -6.69 16.78 7.38
C ARG A 240 -7.68 15.80 8.01
N LEU A 241 -7.82 14.61 7.44
CA LEU A 241 -8.70 13.56 7.97
C LEU A 241 -8.23 13.05 9.34
N THR A 242 -6.92 12.92 9.54
CA THR A 242 -6.33 12.56 10.84
C THR A 242 -6.66 13.61 11.91
N HIS A 243 -6.51 14.89 11.60
CA HIS A 243 -6.87 15.97 12.52
C HIS A 243 -8.37 16.00 12.84
N LEU A 244 -9.23 15.68 11.87
CA LEU A 244 -10.67 15.55 12.10
C LEU A 244 -10.97 14.40 13.07
N ASN A 245 -10.28 13.26 12.92
CA ASN A 245 -10.50 12.08 13.75
C ASN A 245 -10.05 12.24 15.22
N LEU A 246 -9.08 13.13 15.47
CA LEU A 246 -8.54 13.39 16.81
C LEU A 246 -9.31 14.46 17.61
N ARG A 247 -10.32 15.10 17.00
CA ARG A 247 -11.18 16.11 17.64
C ARG A 247 -12.47 15.50 18.16
#